data_AF-A0A212CAY7-F1
#
_entry.id   AF-A0A212CAY7-F1
#
_cell.length_a   1.000
_cell.length_b   1.000
_cell.length_c   1.000
_cell.angle_alpha   90.00
_cell.angle_beta   90.00
_cell.angle_gamma   90.00
#
_symmetry.space_group_name_H-M   'P 1'
#
loop_
_entity.id
_entity.type
_entity.pdbx_description
1 polymer ?
#
loop_
_entity_poly.entity_id
_entity_poly.type
_entity_poly.pdbx_seq_one_letter_code
_entity_poly.pdbx_strand_id
1 'polypeptide(L)'
;EENKATLLELGAVEPLTKLLTHEDKIVRRNATMIFGIMASNKEVVIHEFASLCLANMSVEYTSKVQIFEQGGLEPLIRLLSSPDPDVKKNSIECIYNLVQDFQCRATLQELNAIPPILDLLKSEYPIIQLLALKTLGVITNDKESRAMLRENQGVDQLIKILETKELNDLHIEALSVVANCIEDMDTMVLIQQTGGLKKLLSFAENSTIPEIQKNAARAIAKAAYDRIPQLIQLLKSDSEEVREATALALANLTTSNPANA
;
A
#
# COMPACT_ATOMS: atom_id res chain seq x y z
N GLU A 1 -3.36 15.21 -32.48
CA GLU A 1 -2.21 14.44 -33.03
C GLU A 1 -1.14 15.41 -33.50
N GLU A 2 -1.36 16.14 -34.60
CA GLU A 2 -0.36 17.05 -35.21
C GLU A 2 0.18 18.11 -34.24
N ASN A 3 -0.69 18.86 -33.56
CA ASN A 3 -0.27 19.85 -32.56
C ASN A 3 0.50 19.25 -31.36
N LYS A 4 0.31 17.96 -31.05
CA LYS A 4 1.01 17.28 -29.95
C LYS A 4 2.44 16.92 -30.36
N ALA A 5 2.60 16.39 -31.58
CA ALA A 5 3.90 16.07 -32.16
C ALA A 5 4.76 17.33 -32.32
N THR A 6 4.16 18.42 -32.80
CA THR A 6 4.86 19.71 -32.94
C THR A 6 5.31 20.28 -31.59
N LEU A 7 4.52 20.16 -30.53
CA LEU A 7 4.94 20.60 -29.19
C LEU A 7 6.18 19.83 -28.68
N LEU A 8 6.27 18.53 -28.99
CA LEU A 8 7.42 17.70 -28.64
C LEU A 8 8.66 18.06 -29.48
N GLU A 9 8.51 18.20 -30.79
CA GLU A 9 9.59 18.61 -31.71
C GLU A 9 10.16 19.98 -31.35
N LEU A 10 9.33 20.88 -30.84
CA LEU A 10 9.74 22.22 -30.38
C LEU A 10 10.34 22.23 -28.97
N GLY A 11 10.48 21.08 -28.31
CA GLY A 11 11.08 20.98 -26.98
C GLY A 11 10.23 21.62 -25.87
N ALA A 12 8.90 21.67 -26.02
CA ALA A 12 8.01 22.34 -25.06
C ALA A 12 7.96 21.64 -23.69
N VAL A 13 8.47 20.41 -23.58
CA VAL A 13 8.45 19.60 -22.36
C VAL A 13 9.20 20.29 -21.22
N GLU A 14 10.44 20.72 -21.42
CA GLU A 14 11.25 21.31 -20.33
C GLU A 14 10.64 22.63 -19.79
N PRO A 15 10.16 23.58 -20.63
CA PRO A 15 9.40 24.73 -20.16
C PRO A 15 8.10 24.36 -19.43
N LEU A 16 7.33 23.41 -19.95
CA LEU A 16 6.07 22.99 -19.34
C LEU A 16 6.29 22.31 -17.98
N THR A 17 7.38 21.56 -17.81
CA THR A 17 7.75 20.93 -16.53
C THR A 17 8.05 21.99 -15.47
N LYS A 18 8.72 23.08 -15.82
CA LYS A 18 8.97 24.21 -14.88
C LYS A 18 7.67 24.87 -14.41
N LEU A 19 6.61 24.80 -15.21
CA LEU A 19 5.30 25.34 -14.83
C LEU A 19 4.55 24.47 -13.82
N LEU A 20 4.98 23.22 -13.61
CA LEU A 20 4.38 22.32 -12.60
C LEU A 20 4.70 22.76 -11.17
N THR A 21 5.80 23.48 -10.96
CA THR A 21 6.20 24.03 -9.65
C THR A 21 5.90 25.52 -9.52
N HIS A 22 5.14 26.10 -10.45
CA HIS A 22 4.82 27.53 -10.47
C HIS A 22 3.94 27.93 -9.28
N GLU A 23 4.07 29.13 -8.71
CA GLU A 23 3.30 29.57 -7.52
C GLU A 23 1.80 29.69 -7.80
N ASP A 24 1.43 30.11 -9.01
CA ASP A 24 0.04 30.24 -9.46
C ASP A 24 -0.62 28.87 -9.70
N LYS A 25 -1.74 28.62 -9.01
CA LYS A 25 -2.50 27.36 -9.08
C LYS A 25 -3.11 27.09 -10.46
N ILE A 26 -3.52 28.13 -11.19
CA ILE A 26 -4.12 28.01 -12.53
C ILE A 26 -3.02 27.65 -13.54
N VAL A 27 -1.83 28.25 -13.41
CA VAL A 27 -0.68 27.93 -14.26
C VAL A 27 -0.25 26.47 -14.07
N ARG A 28 -0.16 25.99 -12.82
CA ARG A 28 0.10 24.58 -12.53
C ARG A 28 -0.96 23.66 -13.14
N ARG A 29 -2.25 23.98 -12.93
CA ARG A 29 -3.37 23.19 -13.46
C ARG A 29 -3.33 23.09 -14.98
N ASN A 30 -3.03 24.18 -15.67
CA ASN A 30 -2.98 24.22 -17.13
C ASN A 30 -1.77 23.45 -17.67
N ALA A 31 -0.61 23.56 -17.03
CA ALA A 31 0.56 22.73 -17.34
C ALA A 31 0.24 21.24 -17.16
N THR A 32 -0.43 20.86 -16.06
CA THR A 32 -0.88 19.48 -15.84
C THR A 32 -1.89 19.01 -16.88
N MET A 33 -2.85 19.86 -17.26
CA MET A 33 -3.85 19.53 -18.29
C MET A 33 -3.17 19.27 -19.64
N ILE A 34 -2.15 20.05 -19.99
CA ILE A 34 -1.34 19.84 -21.20
C ILE A 34 -0.64 18.48 -21.14
N PHE A 35 -0.01 18.12 -20.01
CA PHE A 35 0.59 16.79 -19.85
C PHE A 35 -0.43 15.64 -19.90
N GLY A 36 -1.62 15.81 -19.30
CA GLY A 36 -2.70 14.83 -19.39
C GLY A 36 -3.23 14.62 -20.82
N ILE A 37 -3.31 15.71 -21.61
CA ILE A 37 -3.66 15.64 -23.04
C ILE A 37 -2.54 14.99 -23.86
N MET A 38 -1.29 15.20 -23.47
CA MET A 38 -0.13 14.56 -24.10
C MET A 38 -0.03 13.07 -23.75
N ALA A 39 -0.50 12.65 -22.55
CA ALA A 39 -0.44 11.27 -22.04
C ALA A 39 -1.22 10.20 -22.84
N SER A 40 -1.96 10.62 -23.87
CA SER A 40 -2.58 9.71 -24.85
C SER A 40 -1.62 9.28 -25.98
N ASN A 41 -0.37 9.77 -25.97
CA ASN A 41 0.68 9.39 -26.91
C ASN A 41 1.58 8.28 -26.31
N LYS A 42 2.11 7.37 -27.15
CA LYS A 42 2.80 6.14 -26.75
C LYS A 42 4.21 6.33 -26.16
N GLU A 43 4.66 7.57 -25.97
CA GLU A 43 6.03 7.86 -25.53
C GLU A 43 6.18 7.83 -24.00
N VAL A 44 7.16 7.05 -23.53
CA VAL A 44 7.48 6.81 -22.12
C VAL A 44 7.69 8.11 -21.33
N VAL A 45 8.37 9.08 -21.95
CA VAL A 45 8.67 10.40 -21.36
C VAL A 45 7.40 11.13 -20.94
N ILE A 46 6.32 10.99 -21.69
CA ILE A 46 5.06 11.69 -21.39
C ILE A 46 4.32 11.01 -20.24
N HIS A 47 4.41 9.69 -20.12
CA HIS A 47 3.88 8.97 -18.97
C HIS A 47 4.61 9.36 -17.69
N GLU A 48 5.91 9.60 -17.75
CA GLU A 48 6.70 10.03 -16.59
C GLU A 48 6.19 11.38 -16.08
N PHE A 49 6.11 12.39 -16.95
CA PHE A 49 5.64 13.72 -16.56
C PHE A 49 4.16 13.71 -16.14
N ALA A 50 3.28 13.03 -16.86
CA ALA A 50 1.86 12.98 -16.51
C ALA A 50 1.62 12.26 -15.17
N SER A 51 2.29 11.14 -14.93
CA SER A 51 2.20 10.44 -13.65
C SER A 51 2.77 11.28 -12.51
N LEU A 52 3.88 11.99 -12.72
CA LEU A 52 4.46 12.91 -11.74
C LEU A 52 3.49 14.05 -11.39
N CYS A 53 2.84 14.65 -12.38
CA CYS A 53 1.84 15.69 -12.15
C CYS A 53 0.67 15.17 -11.30
N LEU A 54 0.15 13.98 -11.65
CA LEU A 54 -0.95 13.36 -10.94
C LEU A 54 -0.57 13.03 -9.50
N ALA A 55 0.63 12.47 -9.28
CA ALA A 55 1.15 12.20 -7.94
C ALA A 55 1.21 13.48 -7.09
N ASN A 56 1.77 14.57 -7.64
CA ASN A 56 1.85 15.85 -6.94
C ASN A 56 0.47 16.46 -6.65
N MET A 57 -0.45 16.39 -7.61
CA MET A 57 -1.81 16.92 -7.44
C MET A 57 -2.64 16.08 -6.47
N SER A 58 -2.44 14.77 -6.44
CA SER A 58 -3.16 13.85 -5.56
C SER A 58 -2.93 14.13 -4.07
N VAL A 59 -2.02 15.03 -3.68
CA VAL A 59 -1.90 15.49 -2.29
C VAL A 59 -3.08 16.40 -1.89
N GLU A 60 -3.61 17.21 -2.80
CA GLU A 60 -4.75 18.11 -2.52
C GLU A 60 -6.11 17.41 -2.69
N TYR A 61 -7.01 17.55 -1.72
CA TYR A 61 -8.33 16.89 -1.71
C TYR A 61 -9.16 17.15 -2.98
N THR A 62 -9.25 18.41 -3.42
CA THR A 62 -10.01 18.78 -4.63
C THR A 62 -9.49 18.10 -5.89
N SER A 63 -8.17 17.92 -5.99
CA SER A 63 -7.54 17.24 -7.10
C SER A 63 -7.77 15.73 -7.05
N LYS A 64 -7.76 15.10 -5.86
CA LYS A 64 -8.10 13.68 -5.70
C LYS A 64 -9.47 13.36 -6.28
N VAL A 65 -10.47 14.16 -5.92
CA VAL A 65 -11.85 14.01 -6.41
C VAL A 65 -11.89 14.12 -7.94
N GLN A 66 -11.23 15.13 -8.52
CA GLN A 66 -11.19 15.29 -9.97
C GLN A 66 -10.51 14.12 -10.68
N ILE A 67 -9.38 13.63 -10.16
CA ILE A 67 -8.69 12.48 -10.75
C ILE A 67 -9.60 11.24 -10.73
N PHE A 68 -10.32 11.02 -9.63
CA PHE A 68 -11.27 9.92 -9.49
C PHE A 68 -12.46 10.03 -10.44
N GLU A 69 -13.16 11.19 -10.45
CA GLU A 69 -14.33 11.43 -11.31
C GLU A 69 -14.03 11.33 -12.80
N GLN A 70 -12.80 11.61 -13.22
CA GLN A 70 -12.35 11.48 -14.60
C GLN A 70 -11.85 10.06 -14.94
N GLY A 71 -12.03 9.08 -14.06
CA GLY A 71 -11.63 7.68 -14.29
C GLY A 71 -10.12 7.45 -14.24
N GLY A 72 -9.37 8.29 -13.51
CA GLY A 72 -7.90 8.25 -13.50
C GLY A 72 -7.28 6.98 -12.90
N LEU A 73 -8.03 6.19 -12.12
CA LEU A 73 -7.53 4.97 -11.48
C LEU A 73 -7.13 3.88 -12.49
N GLU A 74 -7.94 3.64 -13.53
CA GLU A 74 -7.64 2.57 -14.50
C GLU A 74 -6.33 2.84 -15.29
N PRO A 75 -6.10 4.06 -15.83
CA PRO A 75 -4.79 4.41 -16.40
C PRO A 75 -3.63 4.24 -15.42
N LEU A 76 -3.78 4.70 -14.17
CA LEU A 76 -2.72 4.60 -13.16
C LEU A 76 -2.37 3.13 -12.85
N ILE A 77 -3.35 2.25 -12.73
CA ILE A 77 -3.12 0.80 -12.51
C ILE A 77 -2.36 0.19 -13.69
N ARG A 78 -2.75 0.54 -14.92
CA ARG A 78 -2.05 0.08 -16.14
C ARG A 78 -0.59 0.55 -16.18
N LEU A 79 -0.32 1.77 -15.72
CA LEU A 79 1.04 2.33 -15.66
C LEU A 79 1.94 1.65 -14.61
N LEU A 80 1.41 0.87 -13.67
CA LEU A 80 2.24 0.05 -12.76
C LEU A 80 3.09 -1.01 -13.48
N SER A 81 2.68 -1.40 -14.69
CA SER A 81 3.43 -2.33 -15.55
C SER A 81 4.41 -1.62 -16.51
N SER A 82 4.58 -0.31 -16.41
CA SER A 82 5.52 0.45 -17.24
C SER A 82 6.95 -0.10 -17.11
N PRO A 83 7.78 -0.14 -18.17
CA PRO A 83 9.20 -0.47 -18.02
C PRO A 83 9.98 0.62 -17.26
N ASP A 84 9.42 1.82 -17.15
CA ASP A 84 10.04 2.99 -16.51
C ASP A 84 9.77 3.00 -14.99
N PRO A 85 10.82 2.95 -14.15
CA PRO A 85 10.70 2.98 -12.70
C PRO A 85 10.04 4.25 -12.16
N ASP A 86 10.30 5.42 -12.75
CA ASP A 86 9.75 6.69 -12.30
C ASP A 86 8.24 6.75 -12.58
N VAL A 87 7.81 6.24 -13.74
CA VAL A 87 6.38 6.06 -14.06
C VAL A 87 5.70 5.14 -13.04
N LYS A 88 6.32 4.00 -12.72
CA LYS A 88 5.78 3.07 -11.70
C LYS A 88 5.65 3.76 -10.35
N LYS A 89 6.73 4.42 -9.90
CA LYS A 89 6.81 5.12 -8.60
C LYS A 89 5.75 6.22 -8.50
N ASN A 90 5.60 7.05 -9.52
CA ASN A 90 4.62 8.13 -9.52
C ASN A 90 3.18 7.60 -9.57
N SER A 91 2.96 6.53 -10.33
CA SER A 91 1.62 5.93 -10.46
C SER A 91 1.18 5.28 -9.15
N ILE A 92 2.05 4.51 -8.47
CA ILE A 92 1.72 3.92 -7.16
C ILE A 92 1.57 4.98 -6.07
N GLU A 93 2.35 6.06 -6.10
CA GLU A 93 2.19 7.20 -5.17
C GLU A 93 0.84 7.91 -5.36
N CYS A 94 0.43 8.15 -6.60
CA CYS A 94 -0.88 8.73 -6.89
C CYS A 94 -2.00 7.81 -6.41
N ILE A 95 -1.91 6.49 -6.66
CA ILE A 95 -2.89 5.51 -6.17
C ILE A 95 -2.93 5.53 -4.64
N TYR A 96 -1.79 5.48 -3.97
CA TYR A 96 -1.68 5.56 -2.51
C TYR A 96 -2.42 6.77 -1.92
N ASN A 97 -2.30 7.92 -2.57
CA ASN A 97 -2.96 9.15 -2.14
C ASN A 97 -4.48 9.11 -2.37
N LEU A 98 -4.95 8.48 -3.45
CA LEU A 98 -6.37 8.33 -3.78
C LEU A 98 -7.09 7.34 -2.86
N VAL A 99 -6.46 6.20 -2.53
CA VAL A 99 -7.08 5.15 -1.70
C VAL A 99 -7.31 5.55 -0.23
N GLN A 100 -6.86 6.73 0.18
CA GLN A 100 -7.26 7.31 1.45
C GLN A 100 -8.79 7.56 1.50
N ASP A 101 -9.43 7.72 0.34
CA ASP A 101 -10.88 7.78 0.19
C ASP A 101 -11.49 6.38 0.01
N PHE A 102 -12.61 6.09 0.70
CA PHE A 102 -13.29 4.80 0.60
C PHE A 102 -13.86 4.52 -0.80
N GLN A 103 -14.29 5.54 -1.53
CA GLN A 103 -14.86 5.35 -2.88
C GLN A 103 -13.80 4.85 -3.86
N CYS A 104 -12.58 5.40 -3.76
CA CYS A 104 -11.44 4.95 -4.56
C CYS A 104 -11.08 3.50 -4.28
N ARG A 105 -11.17 3.06 -3.02
CA ARG A 105 -10.88 1.66 -2.62
C ARG A 105 -11.85 0.67 -3.24
N ALA A 106 -13.14 0.98 -3.27
CA ALA A 106 -14.14 0.15 -3.94
C ALA A 106 -13.83 0.01 -5.45
N THR A 107 -13.52 1.11 -6.14
CA THR A 107 -13.18 1.06 -7.57
C THR A 107 -11.88 0.30 -7.85
N LEU A 108 -10.87 0.34 -6.97
CA LEU A 108 -9.67 -0.49 -7.13
C LEU A 108 -9.98 -1.99 -7.10
N GLN A 109 -10.96 -2.41 -6.32
CA GLN A 109 -11.40 -3.81 -6.27
C GLN A 109 -12.02 -4.22 -7.60
N GLU A 110 -12.91 -3.39 -8.14
CA GLU A 110 -13.55 -3.59 -9.45
C GLU A 110 -12.54 -3.68 -10.59
N LEU A 111 -11.45 -2.91 -10.52
CA LEU A 111 -10.38 -2.88 -11.51
C LEU A 111 -9.31 -3.97 -11.30
N ASN A 112 -9.49 -4.88 -10.33
CA ASN A 112 -8.53 -5.94 -9.99
C ASN A 112 -7.10 -5.41 -9.80
N ALA A 113 -6.93 -4.38 -8.98
CA ALA A 113 -5.64 -3.70 -8.82
C ALA A 113 -4.61 -4.46 -7.97
N ILE A 114 -5.01 -5.51 -7.24
CA ILE A 114 -4.14 -6.25 -6.32
C ILE A 114 -2.93 -6.92 -7.01
N PRO A 115 -3.09 -7.69 -8.11
CA PRO A 115 -1.94 -8.33 -8.75
C PRO A 115 -0.89 -7.34 -9.28
N PRO A 116 -1.26 -6.25 -9.98
CA PRO A 116 -0.29 -5.21 -10.37
C PRO A 116 0.47 -4.61 -9.19
N ILE A 117 -0.20 -4.35 -8.06
CA ILE A 117 0.44 -3.80 -6.85
C ILE A 117 1.39 -4.83 -6.22
N LEU A 118 1.02 -6.12 -6.17
CA LEU A 118 1.90 -7.18 -5.68
C LEU A 118 3.16 -7.33 -6.54
N ASP A 119 3.06 -7.16 -7.85
CA ASP A 119 4.22 -7.27 -8.74
C ASP A 119 5.29 -6.19 -8.46
N LEU A 120 4.87 -5.01 -7.99
CA LEU A 120 5.78 -3.94 -7.57
C LEU A 120 6.69 -4.32 -6.40
N LEU A 121 6.29 -5.31 -5.58
CA LEU A 121 7.13 -5.82 -4.48
C LEU A 121 8.42 -6.48 -4.99
N LYS A 122 8.47 -6.86 -6.28
CA LYS A 122 9.67 -7.43 -6.93
C LYS A 122 10.58 -6.36 -7.55
N SER A 123 10.23 -5.08 -7.44
CA SER A 123 11.02 -3.98 -7.98
C SER A 123 12.42 -3.94 -7.37
N GLU A 124 13.43 -3.60 -8.17
CA GLU A 124 14.80 -3.36 -7.70
C GLU A 124 14.92 -2.04 -6.90
N TYR A 125 13.88 -1.19 -6.93
CA TYR A 125 13.84 0.10 -6.27
C TYR A 125 13.05 0.04 -4.95
N PRO A 126 13.70 0.22 -3.78
CA PRO A 126 13.04 0.11 -2.47
C PRO A 126 11.86 1.05 -2.27
N ILE A 127 11.93 2.26 -2.83
CA ILE A 127 10.83 3.25 -2.71
C ILE A 127 9.53 2.74 -3.37
N ILE A 128 9.63 1.99 -4.46
CA ILE A 128 8.46 1.41 -5.15
C ILE A 128 7.86 0.29 -4.30
N GLN A 129 8.70 -0.56 -3.72
CA GLN A 129 8.26 -1.63 -2.80
C GLN A 129 7.56 -1.05 -1.57
N LEU A 130 8.13 0.00 -0.97
CA LEU A 130 7.57 0.70 0.18
C LEU A 130 6.20 1.30 -0.13
N LEU A 131 6.06 2.04 -1.24
CA LEU A 131 4.78 2.63 -1.66
C LEU A 131 3.73 1.57 -1.96
N ALA A 132 4.12 0.45 -2.57
CA ALA A 132 3.23 -0.68 -2.79
C ALA A 132 2.72 -1.26 -1.46
N LEU A 133 3.60 -1.51 -0.48
CA LEU A 133 3.20 -2.00 0.84
C LEU A 133 2.30 -1.01 1.59
N LYS A 134 2.60 0.29 1.54
CA LYS A 134 1.75 1.34 2.14
C LYS A 134 0.36 1.35 1.50
N THR A 135 0.28 1.21 0.18
CA THR A 135 -0.99 1.11 -0.55
C THR A 135 -1.77 -0.12 -0.13
N LEU A 136 -1.12 -1.29 -0.09
CA LEU A 136 -1.72 -2.53 0.40
C LEU A 136 -2.21 -2.38 1.85
N GLY A 137 -1.47 -1.69 2.71
CA GLY A 137 -1.82 -1.46 4.11
C GLY A 137 -3.11 -0.64 4.27
N VAL A 138 -3.35 0.31 3.36
CA VAL A 138 -4.58 1.11 3.37
C VAL A 138 -5.76 0.31 2.83
N ILE A 139 -5.62 -0.38 1.71
CA ILE A 139 -6.75 -1.08 1.08
C ILE A 139 -7.15 -2.36 1.82
N THR A 140 -6.23 -3.00 2.56
CA THR A 140 -6.53 -4.21 3.37
C THR A 140 -7.36 -3.94 4.62
N ASN A 141 -7.67 -2.68 4.93
CA ASN A 141 -8.72 -2.35 5.90
C ASN A 141 -10.10 -2.84 5.44
N ASP A 142 -10.30 -2.98 4.12
CA ASP A 142 -11.55 -3.51 3.54
C ASP A 142 -11.50 -5.04 3.41
N LYS A 143 -12.62 -5.70 3.72
CA LYS A 143 -12.72 -7.16 3.78
C LYS A 143 -12.47 -7.81 2.42
N GLU A 144 -13.02 -7.23 1.37
CA GLU A 144 -12.95 -7.71 -0.01
C GLU A 144 -11.50 -7.66 -0.50
N SER A 145 -10.77 -6.56 -0.21
CA SER A 145 -9.35 -6.44 -0.52
C SER A 145 -8.49 -7.51 0.16
N ARG A 146 -8.82 -7.90 1.41
CA ARG A 146 -8.12 -9.00 2.11
C ARG A 146 -8.33 -10.34 1.41
N ALA A 147 -9.57 -10.62 1.00
CA ALA A 147 -9.90 -11.83 0.26
C ALA A 147 -9.15 -11.90 -1.07
N MET A 148 -9.15 -10.82 -1.85
CA MET A 148 -8.40 -10.73 -3.11
C MET A 148 -6.89 -10.90 -2.90
N LEU A 149 -6.33 -10.32 -1.83
CA LEU A 149 -4.90 -10.49 -1.51
C LEU A 149 -4.57 -11.96 -1.21
N ARG A 150 -5.44 -12.65 -0.47
CA ARG A 150 -5.30 -14.10 -0.18
C ARG A 150 -5.36 -14.93 -1.46
N GLU A 151 -6.35 -14.69 -2.31
CA GLU A 151 -6.53 -15.41 -3.58
C GLU A 151 -5.32 -15.26 -4.51
N ASN A 152 -4.64 -14.10 -4.46
CA ASN A 152 -3.43 -13.82 -5.23
C ASN A 152 -2.12 -14.22 -4.53
N GLN A 153 -2.18 -15.05 -3.47
CA GLN A 153 -1.01 -15.49 -2.70
C GLN A 153 -0.18 -14.32 -2.15
N GLY A 154 -0.78 -13.15 -1.96
CA GLY A 154 -0.09 -11.95 -1.50
C GLY A 154 0.41 -12.09 -0.06
N VAL A 155 -0.33 -12.83 0.78
CA VAL A 155 0.06 -13.11 2.17
C VAL A 155 1.38 -13.89 2.23
N ASP A 156 1.58 -14.89 1.37
CA ASP A 156 2.81 -15.67 1.32
C ASP A 156 4.01 -14.81 0.87
N GLN A 157 3.79 -13.90 -0.10
CA GLN A 157 4.80 -12.95 -0.53
C GLN A 157 5.22 -12.00 0.61
N LEU A 158 4.26 -11.52 1.40
CA LEU A 158 4.52 -10.65 2.56
C LEU A 158 5.29 -11.39 3.67
N ILE A 159 4.93 -12.65 3.95
CA ILE A 159 5.68 -13.48 4.92
C ILE A 159 7.13 -13.67 4.45
N LYS A 160 7.35 -13.91 3.14
CA LYS A 160 8.70 -14.02 2.58
C LYS A 160 9.51 -12.72 2.72
N ILE A 161 8.88 -11.56 2.59
CA ILE A 161 9.54 -10.25 2.84
C ILE A 161 10.00 -10.18 4.30
N LEU A 162 9.15 -10.57 5.25
CA LEU A 162 9.47 -10.59 6.69
C LEU A 162 10.61 -11.57 7.05
N GLU A 163 10.79 -12.63 6.26
CA GLU A 163 11.89 -13.59 6.44
C GLU A 163 13.24 -13.09 5.87
N THR A 164 13.20 -12.12 4.96
CA THR A 164 14.38 -11.61 4.27
C THR A 164 15.00 -10.48 5.10
N LYS A 165 16.18 -10.72 5.68
CA LYS A 165 16.84 -9.77 6.60
C LYS A 165 17.25 -8.47 5.92
N GLU A 166 17.54 -8.54 4.63
CA GLU A 166 17.95 -7.42 3.78
C GLU A 166 16.79 -6.44 3.50
N LEU A 167 15.54 -6.82 3.80
CA LEU A 167 14.34 -6.01 3.61
C LEU A 167 13.78 -5.46 4.93
N ASN A 168 14.64 -5.31 5.94
CA ASN A 168 14.28 -4.80 7.27
C ASN A 168 13.49 -3.48 7.22
N ASP A 169 13.83 -2.59 6.29
CA ASP A 169 13.15 -1.30 6.10
C ASP A 169 11.70 -1.44 5.63
N LEU A 170 11.32 -2.60 5.06
CA LEU A 170 9.96 -2.90 4.59
C LEU A 170 9.15 -3.72 5.60
N HIS A 171 9.79 -4.26 6.64
CA HIS A 171 9.16 -5.20 7.56
C HIS A 171 8.00 -4.57 8.33
N ILE A 172 8.09 -3.27 8.65
CA ILE A 172 7.03 -2.55 9.37
C ILE A 172 5.74 -2.56 8.55
N GLU A 173 5.82 -2.10 7.30
CA GLU A 173 4.68 -2.03 6.40
C GLU A 173 4.18 -3.43 6.03
N ALA A 174 5.06 -4.38 5.70
CA ALA A 174 4.68 -5.75 5.37
C ALA A 174 3.93 -6.42 6.53
N LEU A 175 4.41 -6.24 7.76
CA LEU A 175 3.75 -6.74 8.95
C LEU A 175 2.40 -6.06 9.21
N SER A 176 2.29 -4.76 8.92
CA SER A 176 1.01 -4.05 9.01
C SER A 176 -0.03 -4.65 8.07
N VAL A 177 0.34 -4.94 6.81
CA VAL A 177 -0.55 -5.61 5.84
C VAL A 177 -0.95 -7.00 6.34
N VAL A 178 0.01 -7.81 6.80
CA VAL A 178 -0.27 -9.16 7.35
C VAL A 178 -1.22 -9.07 8.54
N ALA A 179 -1.02 -8.10 9.45
CA ALA A 179 -1.88 -7.91 10.60
C ALA A 179 -3.33 -7.55 10.23
N ASN A 180 -3.52 -6.74 9.17
CA ASN A 180 -4.85 -6.47 8.64
C ASN A 180 -5.46 -7.74 8.02
N CYS A 181 -4.67 -8.49 7.24
CA CYS A 181 -5.13 -9.71 6.58
C CYS A 181 -5.57 -10.81 7.55
N ILE A 182 -4.96 -10.90 8.74
CA ILE A 182 -5.35 -11.86 9.80
C ILE A 182 -6.77 -11.60 10.35
N GLU A 183 -7.37 -10.43 10.09
CA GLU A 183 -8.79 -10.21 10.40
C GLU A 183 -9.73 -11.09 9.60
N ASP A 184 -9.27 -11.60 8.46
CA ASP A 184 -10.01 -12.59 7.68
C ASP A 184 -9.75 -14.00 8.23
N MET A 185 -10.83 -14.70 8.60
CA MET A 185 -10.76 -16.01 9.24
C MET A 185 -10.06 -17.06 8.37
N ASP A 186 -10.27 -17.03 7.05
CA ASP A 186 -9.63 -17.98 6.16
C ASP A 186 -8.12 -17.72 6.08
N THR A 187 -7.72 -16.45 6.01
CA THR A 187 -6.31 -16.03 6.06
C THR A 187 -5.66 -16.42 7.38
N MET A 188 -6.37 -16.25 8.50
CA MET A 188 -5.89 -16.65 9.82
C MET A 188 -5.59 -18.16 9.88
N VAL A 189 -6.52 -19.00 9.40
CA VAL A 189 -6.34 -20.46 9.36
C VAL A 189 -5.15 -20.85 8.48
N LEU A 190 -5.00 -20.19 7.32
CA LEU A 190 -3.85 -20.41 6.42
C LEU A 190 -2.52 -20.10 7.12
N ILE A 191 -2.42 -18.97 7.81
CA ILE A 191 -1.21 -18.56 8.55
C ILE A 191 -0.93 -19.50 9.74
N GLN A 192 -1.97 -20.04 10.39
CA GLN A 192 -1.82 -21.04 11.45
C GLN A 192 -1.23 -22.36 10.91
N GLN A 193 -1.79 -22.88 9.81
CA GLN A 193 -1.37 -24.15 9.20
C GLN A 193 0.06 -24.09 8.66
N THR A 194 0.47 -22.95 8.11
CA THR A 194 1.84 -22.70 7.62
C THR A 194 2.85 -22.39 8.72
N GLY A 195 2.41 -22.32 9.98
CA GLY A 195 3.25 -21.95 11.11
C GLY A 195 3.68 -20.47 11.14
N GLY A 196 3.09 -19.62 10.28
CA GLY A 196 3.40 -18.20 10.16
C GLY A 196 3.26 -17.43 11.47
N LEU A 197 2.32 -17.81 12.34
CA LEU A 197 2.20 -17.19 13.68
C LEU A 197 3.43 -17.38 14.57
N LYS A 198 4.16 -18.51 14.47
CA LYS A 198 5.42 -18.69 15.22
C LYS A 198 6.50 -17.73 14.70
N LYS A 199 6.52 -17.50 13.38
CA LYS A 199 7.45 -16.58 12.73
C LYS A 199 7.16 -15.14 13.13
N LEU A 200 5.90 -14.71 13.10
CA LEU A 200 5.47 -13.39 13.58
C LEU A 200 5.85 -13.16 15.05
N LEU A 201 5.70 -14.17 15.90
CA LEU A 201 6.13 -14.10 17.30
C LEU A 201 7.64 -13.93 17.43
N SER A 202 8.42 -14.76 16.74
CA SER A 202 9.88 -14.62 16.76
C SER A 202 10.34 -13.27 16.20
N PHE A 203 9.58 -12.70 15.27
CA PHE A 203 9.86 -11.37 14.71
C PHE A 203 9.58 -10.26 15.72
N ALA A 204 8.50 -10.38 16.51
CA ALA A 204 8.20 -9.47 17.61
C ALA A 204 9.24 -9.53 18.72
N GLU A 205 9.63 -10.73 19.15
CA GLU A 205 10.57 -10.95 20.25
C GLU A 205 11.98 -10.45 19.92
N ASN A 206 12.42 -10.56 18.67
CA ASN A 206 13.75 -10.16 18.23
C ASN A 206 13.84 -8.71 17.77
N SER A 207 12.71 -8.02 17.56
CA SER A 207 12.69 -6.64 17.11
C SER A 207 12.77 -5.67 18.28
N THR A 208 13.61 -4.64 18.17
CA THR A 208 13.67 -3.51 19.10
C THR A 208 12.72 -2.36 18.72
N ILE A 209 11.95 -2.51 17.64
CA ILE A 209 11.08 -1.46 17.10
C ILE A 209 9.67 -1.63 17.67
N PRO A 210 9.14 -0.64 18.43
CA PRO A 210 7.81 -0.74 19.05
C PRO A 210 6.68 -1.00 18.07
N GLU A 211 6.70 -0.38 16.89
CA GLU A 211 5.66 -0.58 15.87
C GLU A 211 5.61 -2.02 15.34
N ILE A 212 6.77 -2.67 15.21
CA ILE A 212 6.85 -4.07 14.82
C ILE A 212 6.23 -4.95 15.90
N GLN A 213 6.62 -4.72 17.16
CA GLN A 213 6.06 -5.45 18.29
C GLN A 213 4.54 -5.26 18.40
N LYS A 214 4.04 -4.03 18.22
CA LYS A 214 2.61 -3.69 18.19
C LYS A 214 1.86 -4.42 17.08
N ASN A 215 2.34 -4.34 15.84
CA ASN A 215 1.67 -4.95 14.70
C ASN A 215 1.69 -6.48 14.78
N ALA A 216 2.79 -7.07 15.24
CA ALA A 216 2.89 -8.51 15.48
C ALA A 216 2.00 -8.95 16.65
N ALA A 217 1.97 -8.21 17.75
CA ALA A 217 1.08 -8.50 18.87
C ALA A 217 -0.39 -8.46 18.41
N ARG A 218 -0.77 -7.45 17.63
CA ARG A 218 -2.13 -7.33 17.03
C ARG A 218 -2.46 -8.51 16.10
N ALA A 219 -1.51 -8.94 15.28
CA ALA A 219 -1.66 -10.12 14.44
C ALA A 219 -1.86 -11.40 15.28
N ILE A 220 -1.02 -11.62 16.29
CA ILE A 220 -1.07 -12.79 17.16
C ILE A 220 -2.36 -12.79 17.98
N ALA A 221 -2.74 -11.66 18.56
CA ALA A 221 -3.97 -11.45 19.32
C ALA A 221 -5.20 -12.02 18.64
N LYS A 222 -5.36 -11.65 17.37
CA LYS A 222 -6.52 -12.04 16.56
C LYS A 222 -6.47 -13.51 16.16
N ALA A 223 -5.26 -14.05 16.01
CA ALA A 223 -5.05 -15.42 15.58
C ALA A 223 -4.97 -16.45 16.73
N ALA A 224 -5.02 -16.05 17.99
CA ALA A 224 -4.60 -16.89 19.11
C ALA A 224 -5.71 -17.27 20.08
N TYR A 225 -6.57 -18.22 19.73
CA TYR A 225 -7.26 -18.99 20.79
C TYR A 225 -6.28 -19.83 21.65
N ASP A 226 -5.14 -20.25 21.08
CA ASP A 226 -4.22 -21.24 21.68
C ASP A 226 -2.84 -20.70 22.12
N ARG A 227 -2.62 -19.37 22.17
CA ARG A 227 -1.30 -18.77 22.48
C ARG A 227 -1.28 -17.77 23.64
N ILE A 228 -2.21 -17.92 24.57
CA ILE A 228 -2.30 -17.13 25.81
C ILE A 228 -0.95 -17.04 26.57
N PRO A 229 -0.14 -18.12 26.71
CA PRO A 229 1.12 -18.05 27.46
C PRO A 229 2.16 -17.08 26.85
N GLN A 230 2.21 -16.96 25.52
CA GLN A 230 3.15 -16.04 24.85
C GLN A 230 2.67 -14.59 24.89
N LEU A 231 1.36 -14.35 24.81
CA LEU A 231 0.79 -13.02 25.06
C LEU A 231 1.10 -12.54 26.48
N ILE A 232 1.08 -13.42 27.48
CA ILE A 232 1.48 -13.07 28.85
C ILE A 232 2.94 -12.61 28.94
N GLN A 233 3.85 -13.10 28.09
CA GLN A 233 5.23 -12.62 28.06
C GLN A 233 5.33 -11.20 27.47
N LEU A 234 4.57 -10.88 26.42
CA LEU A 234 4.56 -9.55 25.80
C LEU A 234 3.96 -8.47 26.71
N LEU A 235 3.11 -8.82 27.68
CA LEU A 235 2.66 -7.90 28.74
C LEU A 235 3.80 -7.36 29.61
N LYS A 236 4.95 -8.02 29.62
CA LYS A 236 6.14 -7.59 30.36
C LYS A 236 7.07 -6.70 29.51
N SER A 237 6.67 -6.32 28.30
CA SER A 237 7.44 -5.39 27.46
C SER A 237 7.55 -4.02 28.13
N ASP A 238 8.70 -3.36 27.96
CA ASP A 238 8.93 -2.00 28.43
C ASP A 238 8.10 -0.96 27.65
N SER A 239 7.66 -1.29 26.42
CA SER A 239 6.82 -0.44 25.59
C SER A 239 5.35 -0.45 26.06
N GLU A 240 4.83 0.73 26.41
CA GLU A 240 3.44 0.90 26.83
C GLU A 240 2.45 0.53 25.73
N GLU A 241 2.74 0.89 24.49
CA GLU A 241 1.92 0.54 23.32
C GLU A 241 1.85 -0.97 23.09
N VAL A 242 2.95 -1.69 23.36
CA VAL A 242 2.99 -3.16 23.23
C VAL A 242 2.19 -3.82 24.34
N ARG A 243 2.29 -3.30 25.58
CA ARG A 243 1.46 -3.78 26.68
C ARG A 243 -0.02 -3.55 26.42
N GLU A 244 -0.40 -2.37 25.90
CA GLU A 244 -1.78 -2.05 25.55
C GLU A 244 -2.32 -2.97 24.46
N ALA A 245 -1.59 -3.14 23.35
CA ALA A 245 -1.97 -4.04 22.27
C ALA A 245 -2.11 -5.50 22.75
N THR A 246 -1.22 -5.94 23.65
CA THR A 246 -1.24 -7.28 24.23
C THR A 246 -2.35 -7.46 25.27
N ALA A 247 -2.68 -6.43 26.05
CA ALA A 247 -3.81 -6.46 26.97
C ALA A 247 -5.14 -6.51 26.21
N LEU A 248 -5.27 -5.71 25.14
CA LEU A 248 -6.41 -5.74 24.23
C LEU A 248 -6.54 -7.12 23.56
N ALA A 249 -5.42 -7.74 23.20
CA ALA A 249 -5.38 -9.10 22.67
C ALA A 249 -6.04 -10.10 23.61
N LEU A 250 -5.59 -10.12 24.87
CA LEU A 250 -6.10 -11.02 25.89
C LEU A 250 -7.58 -10.72 26.20
N ALA A 251 -7.97 -9.44 26.25
CA ALA A 251 -9.35 -9.04 26.45
C ALA A 251 -10.28 -9.59 25.34
N ASN A 252 -9.90 -9.43 24.07
CA ASN A 252 -10.66 -9.94 22.93
C ASN A 252 -10.78 -11.48 22.94
N LEU A 253 -9.75 -12.19 23.40
CA LEU A 253 -9.79 -13.65 23.56
C LEU A 253 -10.74 -14.07 24.68
N THR A 254 -10.85 -13.30 25.76
CA THR A 254 -11.79 -13.59 26.85
C THR A 254 -13.23 -13.31 26.49
N THR A 255 -13.52 -12.28 25.67
CA THR A 255 -14.88 -11.88 25.28
C THR A 255 -15.43 -12.66 24.09
N SER A 256 -14.57 -13.17 23.21
CA SER A 256 -15.01 -13.89 22.01
C SER A 256 -15.28 -15.38 22.26
N ASN A 257 -14.96 -15.90 23.45
CA ASN A 257 -15.08 -17.32 23.79
C ASN A 257 -16.51 -17.66 24.30
N PRO A 258 -17.30 -18.46 23.56
CA PRO A 258 -18.62 -18.90 24.04
C PRO A 258 -18.55 -19.80 25.29
N ALA A 259 -17.37 -20.28 25.69
CA ALA A 259 -17.17 -20.99 26.97
C ALA A 259 -17.11 -20.05 28.19
N ASN A 260 -17.04 -18.73 27.99
CA ASN A 260 -17.03 -17.71 29.05
C ASN A 260 -18.38 -16.95 29.17
N ALA A 261 -19.40 -17.35 28.40
CA ALA A 261 -20.77 -16.84 28.49
C ALA A 261 -21.64 -17.75 29.38
#